data_AF-A0A844SNQ2-F1
#
_entry.id   AF-A0A844SNQ2-F1
#
_cell.length_a   1.000
_cell.length_b   1.000
_cell.length_c   1.000
_cell.angle_alpha   90.00
_cell.angle_beta   90.00
_cell.angle_gamma   90.00
#
_symmetry.space_group_name_H-M   'P 1'
#
loop_
_entity.id
_entity.type
_entity.pdbx_description
1 polymer ?
#
loop_
_entity_poly.entity_id
_entity_poly.type
_entity_poly.pdbx_seq_one_letter_code
_entity_poly.pdbx_strand_id
1 'polypeptide(L)'
;MSVLSQNTSIDLGERLRDAYAVTAEFMADIISQTCRRFPSVGQSGKTRRVERLIQSGAWTDAAIALLDLELPQWQIRRLVYDEGEWHCALSRERELPDWLDQSIETHHTDLALAILSAFVEAQRISAPDSRTSVPTVRRDTRALYEPLFVDNIG
;
A
#
# COMPACT_ATOMS: atom_id res chain seq x y z
N MET A 1 16.23 -3.92 10.95
CA MET A 1 16.24 -2.85 9.93
C MET A 1 14.80 -2.56 9.48
N SER A 2 14.01 -1.81 10.27
CA SER A 2 12.57 -1.58 9.95
C SER A 2 12.15 -0.11 10.05
N VAL A 3 13.06 0.79 10.47
CA VAL A 3 12.80 2.24 10.59
C VAL A 3 12.86 2.98 9.25
N LEU A 4 13.56 2.43 8.24
CA LEU A 4 13.73 3.09 6.95
C LEU A 4 12.44 3.10 6.12
N SER A 5 11.67 2.00 6.13
CA SER A 5 10.44 1.89 5.33
C SER A 5 9.30 2.77 5.84
N GLN A 6 9.23 3.01 7.15
CA GLN A 6 8.20 3.88 7.75
C GLN A 6 8.51 5.35 7.44
N ASN A 7 9.79 5.74 7.45
CA ASN A 7 10.20 7.11 7.18
C ASN A 7 9.93 7.52 5.73
N THR A 8 10.15 6.63 4.76
CA THR A 8 9.81 6.87 3.34
C THR A 8 8.31 7.00 3.08
N SER A 9 7.47 6.25 3.80
CA SER A 9 6.01 6.35 3.62
C SER A 9 5.43 7.66 4.17
N ILE A 10 6.00 8.19 5.27
CA ILE A 10 5.59 9.48 5.84
C ILE A 10 6.01 10.62 4.92
N ASP A 11 7.25 10.58 4.42
CA ASP A 11 7.76 11.53 3.42
C ASP A 11 6.90 11.56 2.15
N LEU A 12 6.49 10.39 1.64
CA LEU A 12 5.62 10.31 0.47
C LEU A 12 4.22 10.89 0.72
N GLY A 13 3.67 10.70 1.92
CA GLY A 13 2.38 11.27 2.30
C GLY A 13 2.39 12.79 2.40
N GLU A 14 3.48 13.38 2.90
CA GLU A 14 3.67 14.83 2.91
C GLU A 14 3.83 15.38 1.49
N ARG A 15 4.67 14.73 0.68
CA ARG A 15 4.84 15.10 -0.74
C ARG A 15 3.55 15.05 -1.54
N LEU A 16 2.67 14.07 -1.26
CA LEU A 16 1.35 13.96 -1.90
C LEU A 16 0.42 15.11 -1.51
N ARG A 17 0.50 15.60 -0.27
CA ARG A 17 -0.31 16.72 0.22
C ARG A 17 0.14 18.06 -0.39
N ASP A 18 1.43 18.23 -0.60
CA ASP A 18 2.01 19.48 -1.10
C ASP A 18 2.05 19.54 -2.64
N ALA A 19 1.85 18.41 -3.32
CA ALA A 19 1.84 18.36 -4.78
C ALA A 19 0.62 19.08 -5.36
N TYR A 20 0.81 19.91 -6.37
CA TYR A 20 -0.32 20.57 -7.04
C TYR A 20 -1.02 19.68 -8.07
N ALA A 21 -0.26 18.80 -8.73
CA ALA A 21 -0.76 17.89 -9.77
C ALA A 21 0.13 16.66 -9.89
N VAL A 22 -0.41 15.60 -10.49
CA VAL A 22 0.36 14.39 -10.80
C VAL A 22 1.26 14.63 -12.02
N THR A 23 2.53 14.24 -11.91
CA THR A 23 3.46 14.14 -13.04
C THR A 23 3.88 12.70 -13.27
N ALA A 24 4.47 12.41 -14.43
CA ALA A 24 4.98 11.08 -14.75
C ALA A 24 6.07 10.63 -13.77
N GLU A 25 6.97 11.56 -13.41
CA GLU A 25 8.04 11.33 -12.43
C GLU A 25 7.45 11.04 -11.06
N PHE A 26 6.45 11.82 -10.63
CA PHE A 26 5.85 11.62 -9.33
C PHE A 26 5.06 10.31 -9.25
N MET A 27 4.36 9.93 -10.33
CA MET A 27 3.73 8.61 -10.43
C MET A 27 4.76 7.48 -10.38
N ALA A 28 5.90 7.62 -11.06
CA ALA A 28 6.98 6.64 -10.99
C ALA A 28 7.57 6.51 -9.58
N ASP A 29 7.74 7.63 -8.88
CA ASP A 29 8.17 7.66 -7.48
C ASP A 29 7.19 6.92 -6.56
N ILE A 30 5.89 7.20 -6.68
CA ILE A 30 4.84 6.50 -5.92
C ILE A 30 4.92 5.01 -6.18
N ILE A 31 4.97 4.60 -7.45
CA ILE A 31 5.03 3.19 -7.85
C ILE A 31 6.25 2.51 -7.25
N SER A 32 7.43 3.11 -7.36
CA SER A 32 8.69 2.53 -6.87
C SER A 32 8.70 2.32 -5.34
N GLN A 33 7.98 3.15 -4.60
CA GLN A 33 7.96 3.14 -3.14
C GLN A 33 6.85 2.27 -2.56
N THR A 34 5.74 2.12 -3.28
CA THR A 34 4.51 1.53 -2.73
C THR A 34 4.10 0.22 -3.41
N CYS A 35 4.39 0.08 -4.70
CA CYS A 35 3.95 -1.08 -5.47
C CYS A 35 4.96 -2.23 -5.33
N ARG A 36 4.44 -3.42 -4.98
CA ARG A 36 5.27 -4.64 -4.92
C ARG A 36 5.04 -5.51 -6.14
N ARG A 37 3.87 -5.40 -6.78
CA ARG A 37 3.47 -6.22 -7.93
C ARG A 37 3.72 -5.51 -9.26
N PHE A 38 4.26 -4.29 -9.22
CA PHE A 38 4.57 -3.48 -10.39
C PHE A 38 6.05 -3.03 -10.39
N PRO A 39 6.79 -3.19 -11.51
CA PRO A 39 6.40 -3.96 -12.70
C PRO A 39 6.50 -5.47 -12.43
N SER A 40 5.46 -6.24 -12.76
CA SER A 40 5.46 -7.69 -12.54
C SER A 40 6.37 -8.42 -13.53
N VAL A 41 7.20 -9.36 -13.05
CA VAL A 41 7.91 -10.32 -13.92
C VAL A 41 6.88 -11.20 -14.62
N GLY A 42 6.57 -10.87 -15.87
CA GLY A 42 5.47 -11.46 -16.64
C GLY A 42 4.29 -10.50 -16.77
N GLN A 43 4.53 -9.37 -17.46
CA GLN A 43 3.59 -8.29 -17.82
C GLN A 43 2.13 -8.75 -17.96
N SER A 44 1.39 -8.74 -16.86
CA SER A 44 -0.02 -9.09 -16.86
C SER A 44 -0.80 -8.03 -17.65
N GLY A 45 -1.95 -8.39 -18.22
CA GLY A 45 -2.79 -7.44 -18.96
C GLY A 45 -3.16 -6.18 -18.16
N LYS A 46 -3.20 -6.28 -16.82
CA LYS A 46 -3.42 -5.17 -15.88
C LYS A 46 -2.20 -4.25 -15.78
N THR A 47 -0.98 -4.80 -15.65
CA THR A 47 0.28 -4.03 -15.60
C THR A 47 0.44 -3.15 -16.85
N ARG A 48 0.26 -3.75 -18.04
CA ARG A 48 0.33 -3.02 -19.31
C ARG A 48 -0.75 -1.95 -19.46
N ARG A 49 -1.92 -2.15 -18.85
CA ARG A 49 -2.99 -1.14 -18.83
C ARG A 49 -2.56 0.08 -18.02
N VAL A 50 -1.98 -0.12 -16.82
CA VAL A 50 -1.45 0.97 -15.99
C VAL A 50 -0.36 1.74 -16.75
N GLU A 51 0.62 1.04 -17.35
CA GLU A 51 1.68 1.68 -18.14
C GLU A 51 1.13 2.56 -19.27
N ARG A 52 0.11 2.08 -19.99
CA ARG A 52 -0.52 2.85 -21.08
C ARG A 52 -1.21 4.11 -20.57
N LEU A 53 -1.92 4.02 -19.44
CA LEU A 53 -2.62 5.17 -18.85
C LEU A 53 -1.63 6.22 -18.36
N ILE A 54 -0.50 5.79 -17.77
CA ILE A 54 0.61 6.67 -17.38
C ILE A 54 1.19 7.35 -18.63
N GLN A 55 1.45 6.59 -19.69
CA GLN A 55 2.01 7.12 -20.93
C GLN A 55 1.10 8.14 -21.62
N SER A 56 -0.23 8.02 -21.45
CA SER A 56 -1.21 8.97 -21.99
C SER A 56 -1.54 10.12 -21.03
N GLY A 57 -0.94 10.17 -19.84
CA GLY A 57 -1.26 11.18 -18.82
C GLY A 57 -2.67 11.06 -18.22
N ALA A 58 -3.29 9.88 -18.32
CA ALA A 58 -4.61 9.60 -17.77
C ALA A 58 -4.48 9.26 -16.27
N TRP A 59 -4.08 10.25 -15.47
CA TRP A 59 -3.64 10.05 -14.08
C TRP A 59 -4.72 9.46 -13.17
N THR A 60 -5.96 9.92 -13.29
CA THR A 60 -7.09 9.38 -12.51
C THR A 60 -7.33 7.91 -12.84
N ASP A 61 -7.41 7.57 -14.13
CA ASP A 61 -7.58 6.18 -14.57
C ASP A 61 -6.40 5.30 -14.17
N ALA A 62 -5.17 5.84 -14.25
CA ALA A 62 -3.96 5.15 -13.82
C ALA A 62 -4.00 4.86 -12.32
N ALA A 63 -4.41 5.82 -11.48
CA ALA A 63 -4.54 5.66 -10.03
C ALA A 63 -5.57 4.58 -9.67
N ILE A 64 -6.73 4.57 -10.34
CA ILE A 64 -7.77 3.53 -10.14
C ILE A 64 -7.25 2.16 -10.59
N ALA A 65 -6.60 2.09 -11.76
CA ALA A 65 -6.03 0.84 -12.26
C ALA A 65 -4.89 0.31 -11.36
N LEU A 66 -4.14 1.20 -10.70
CA LEU A 66 -3.10 0.85 -9.75
C LEU A 66 -3.70 0.29 -8.45
N LEU A 67 -4.77 0.91 -7.93
CA LEU A 67 -5.55 0.42 -6.80
C LEU A 67 -6.05 -1.02 -7.05
N ASP A 68 -6.67 -1.27 -8.20
CA ASP A 68 -7.17 -2.58 -8.61
C ASP A 68 -6.06 -3.64 -8.77
N LEU A 69 -4.84 -3.20 -9.05
CA LEU A 69 -3.68 -4.06 -9.26
C LEU A 69 -3.02 -4.43 -7.92
N GLU A 70 -2.69 -3.44 -7.09
CA GLU A 70 -1.91 -3.65 -5.86
C GLU A 70 -2.79 -3.99 -4.66
N LEU A 71 -4.00 -3.42 -4.58
CA LEU A 71 -4.89 -3.50 -3.42
C LEU A 71 -6.28 -4.05 -3.82
N PRO A 72 -6.39 -5.28 -4.34
CA PRO A 72 -7.64 -5.82 -4.88
C PRO A 72 -8.77 -6.00 -3.85
N GLN A 73 -8.47 -5.90 -2.55
CA GLN A 73 -9.46 -5.94 -1.48
C GLN A 73 -10.00 -4.55 -1.13
N TRP A 74 -9.33 -3.48 -1.55
CA TRP A 74 -9.76 -2.11 -1.29
C TRP A 74 -10.57 -1.59 -2.49
N GLN A 75 -11.65 -0.88 -2.19
CA GLN A 75 -12.56 -0.31 -3.18
C GLN A 75 -12.83 1.15 -2.84
N ILE A 76 -13.06 1.95 -3.88
CA ILE A 76 -13.54 3.32 -3.72
C ILE A 76 -15.00 3.28 -3.27
N ARG A 77 -15.24 3.75 -2.04
CA ARG A 77 -16.58 3.86 -1.44
C ARG A 77 -17.22 5.20 -1.77
N ARG A 78 -16.44 6.28 -1.69
CA ARG A 78 -16.91 7.65 -1.91
C ARG A 78 -15.88 8.45 -2.70
N LEU A 79 -16.36 9.17 -3.70
CA LEU A 79 -15.65 10.23 -4.42
C LEU A 79 -16.61 11.40 -4.55
N VAL A 80 -16.36 12.46 -3.80
CA VAL A 80 -17.21 13.66 -3.77
C VAL A 80 -16.31 14.89 -3.88
N TYR A 81 -16.76 15.88 -4.62
CA TYR A 81 -16.13 17.19 -4.63
C TYR A 81 -16.90 18.11 -3.69
N ASP A 82 -16.23 18.63 -2.66
CA ASP A 82 -16.80 19.51 -1.66
C ASP A 82 -15.78 20.55 -1.19
N GLU A 83 -16.24 21.77 -0.94
CA GLU A 83 -15.42 22.91 -0.46
C GLU A 83 -14.12 23.19 -1.25
N GLY A 84 -14.09 22.85 -2.54
CA GLY A 84 -12.92 23.06 -3.40
C GLY A 84 -11.98 21.86 -3.52
N GLU A 85 -12.28 20.76 -2.82
CA GLU A 85 -11.45 19.56 -2.75
C GLU A 85 -12.21 18.29 -3.11
N TRP A 86 -11.49 17.33 -3.66
CA TRP A 86 -11.95 15.96 -3.85
C TRP A 86 -11.72 15.17 -2.57
N HIS A 87 -12.80 14.61 -2.02
CA HIS A 87 -12.79 13.69 -0.90
C HIS A 87 -12.88 12.26 -1.42
N CYS A 88 -11.86 11.45 -1.15
CA CYS A 88 -11.77 10.05 -1.52
C CYS A 88 -11.83 9.18 -0.27
N ALA A 89 -12.78 8.23 -0.23
CA ALA A 89 -12.86 7.21 0.80
C ALA A 89 -12.64 5.81 0.21
N LEU A 90 -11.67 5.07 0.77
CA LEU A 90 -11.42 3.67 0.43
C LEU A 90 -11.89 2.75 1.55
N SER A 91 -12.46 1.61 1.19
CA SER A 91 -12.98 0.61 2.12
C SER A 91 -12.73 -0.80 1.61
N ARG A 92 -12.58 -1.75 2.55
CA ARG A 92 -12.57 -3.19 2.23
C ARG A 92 -13.97 -3.82 2.29
N GLU A 93 -14.91 -3.17 2.95
CA GLU A 93 -16.21 -3.70 3.32
C GLU A 93 -17.31 -2.69 2.93
N ARG A 94 -17.48 -2.46 1.62
CA ARG A 94 -18.41 -1.46 1.08
C ARG A 94 -19.86 -1.62 1.56
N GLU A 95 -20.27 -2.85 1.87
CA GLU A 95 -21.64 -3.14 2.32
C GLU A 95 -21.88 -2.82 3.80
N LEU A 96 -20.82 -2.59 4.58
CA LEU A 96 -20.98 -2.24 5.99
C LEU A 96 -21.35 -0.77 6.17
N PRO A 97 -22.15 -0.45 7.20
CA PRO A 97 -22.38 0.92 7.62
C PRO A 97 -21.07 1.63 8.00
N ASP A 98 -21.02 2.94 7.82
CA ASP A 98 -19.79 3.75 8.05
C ASP A 98 -19.24 3.63 9.47
N TRP A 99 -20.09 3.37 10.48
CA TRP A 99 -19.66 3.21 11.87
C TRP A 99 -18.96 1.87 12.17
N LEU A 100 -19.10 0.88 11.29
CA LEU A 100 -18.47 -0.44 11.41
C LEU A 100 -17.33 -0.64 10.42
N ASP A 101 -17.34 0.12 9.32
CA ASP A 101 -16.33 0.08 8.27
C ASP A 101 -15.05 0.82 8.69
N GLN A 102 -13.89 0.16 8.55
CA GLN A 102 -12.58 0.80 8.72
C GLN A 102 -12.15 1.44 7.39
N SER A 103 -12.84 2.52 7.02
CA SER A 103 -12.53 3.27 5.80
C SER A 103 -11.34 4.23 6.00
N ILE A 104 -10.62 4.49 4.91
CA ILE A 104 -9.58 5.52 4.83
C ILE A 104 -10.19 6.71 4.12
N GLU A 105 -10.11 7.89 4.72
CA GLU A 105 -10.55 9.14 4.12
C GLU A 105 -9.36 10.05 3.83
N THR A 106 -9.32 10.59 2.62
CA THR A 106 -8.30 11.56 2.19
C THR A 106 -8.95 12.63 1.32
N HIS A 107 -8.31 13.79 1.22
CA HIS A 107 -8.77 14.88 0.38
C HIS A 107 -7.61 15.54 -0.35
N HIS A 108 -7.90 16.09 -1.54
CA HIS A 108 -6.97 16.89 -2.30
C HIS A 108 -7.72 17.76 -3.32
N THR A 109 -7.17 18.91 -3.70
CA THR A 109 -7.72 19.76 -4.78
C THR A 109 -7.73 19.07 -6.16
N ASP A 110 -6.95 18.01 -6.33
CA ASP A 110 -6.80 17.24 -7.57
C ASP A 110 -7.32 15.83 -7.33
N LEU A 111 -8.17 15.35 -8.23
CA LEU A 111 -8.85 14.06 -8.07
C LEU A 111 -7.86 12.88 -8.05
N ALA A 112 -6.83 12.91 -8.89
CA ALA A 112 -5.86 11.82 -8.95
C ALA A 112 -5.03 11.80 -7.66
N LEU A 113 -4.62 12.96 -7.14
CA LEU A 113 -3.91 13.06 -5.86
C LEU A 113 -4.77 12.66 -4.65
N ALA A 114 -6.07 12.93 -4.65
CA ALA A 114 -6.98 12.41 -3.61
C ALA A 114 -7.02 10.86 -3.63
N ILE A 115 -7.11 10.25 -4.81
CA ILE A 115 -7.09 8.78 -4.95
C ILE A 115 -5.73 8.21 -4.55
N LEU A 116 -4.63 8.82 -4.99
CA LEU A 116 -3.27 8.37 -4.70
C LEU A 116 -2.93 8.51 -3.21
N SER A 117 -3.40 9.57 -2.54
CA SER A 117 -3.30 9.73 -1.09
C SER A 117 -3.96 8.57 -0.35
N ALA A 118 -5.20 8.24 -0.72
CA ALA A 118 -5.91 7.11 -0.13
C ALA A 118 -5.20 5.77 -0.41
N PHE A 119 -4.67 5.61 -1.63
CA PHE A 119 -3.93 4.42 -2.05
C PHE A 119 -2.66 4.21 -1.21
N VAL A 120 -1.86 5.26 -0.99
CA VAL A 120 -0.64 5.16 -0.17
C VAL A 120 -0.98 4.81 1.28
N GLU A 121 -2.02 5.43 1.85
CA GLU A 121 -2.47 5.11 3.21
C GLU A 121 -3.00 3.66 3.31
N ALA A 122 -3.75 3.21 2.30
CA ALA A 122 -4.21 1.83 2.23
C ALA A 122 -3.06 0.83 2.09
N GLN A 123 -2.03 1.19 1.33
CA GLN A 123 -0.82 0.38 1.18
C GLN A 123 -0.04 0.28 2.49
N ARG A 124 0.01 1.36 3.28
CA ARG A 124 0.61 1.40 4.62
C ARG A 124 -0.10 0.46 5.58
N ILE A 125 -1.44 0.48 5.61
CA ILE A 125 -2.25 -0.40 6.48
C ILE A 125 -2.21 -1.86 6.01
N SER A 126 -2.13 -2.08 4.69
CA SER A 126 -2.09 -3.44 4.11
C SER A 126 -0.72 -4.09 4.14
N ALA A 127 0.34 -3.32 4.41
CA ALA A 127 1.68 -3.87 4.53
C ALA A 127 1.72 -4.80 5.75
N PRO A 128 2.08 -6.08 5.58
CA PRO A 128 2.19 -6.98 6.72
C PRO A 128 3.22 -6.42 7.70
N ASP A 129 2.79 -6.26 8.94
CA ASP A 129 3.66 -5.90 10.06
C ASP A 129 4.83 -6.88 10.03
N SER A 130 6.07 -6.40 9.95
CA SER A 130 7.28 -7.24 9.97
C SER A 130 7.52 -7.81 11.38
N ARG A 131 6.47 -8.29 12.04
CA ARG A 131 6.57 -9.12 13.22
C ARG A 131 7.11 -10.44 12.73
N THR A 132 8.39 -10.66 12.97
CA THR A 132 8.96 -12.00 12.96
C THR A 132 8.04 -12.90 13.78
N SER A 133 7.41 -13.89 13.14
CA SER A 133 6.51 -14.87 13.78
C SER A 133 7.19 -15.75 14.83
N VAL A 134 8.43 -15.42 15.21
CA VAL A 134 9.23 -16.13 16.18
C VAL A 134 9.72 -15.09 17.20
N PRO A 135 9.45 -15.28 18.51
CA PRO A 135 10.09 -14.49 19.54
C PRO A 135 11.61 -14.58 19.34
N THR A 136 12.29 -13.45 19.24
CA THR A 136 13.76 -13.44 19.24
C THR A 136 14.22 -13.74 20.66
N VAL A 137 14.23 -15.02 21.03
CA VAL A 137 14.86 -15.47 22.27
C VAL A 137 16.35 -15.13 22.13
N ARG A 138 16.87 -14.28 23.02
CA ARG A 138 18.33 -14.13 23.16
C ARG A 138 18.88 -15.53 23.39
N ARG A 139 19.72 -16.02 22.47
CA ARG A 139 20.56 -17.20 22.74
C ARG A 139 21.49 -16.83 23.88
N ASP A 140 21.03 -17.06 25.10
CA ASP A 140 21.91 -17.10 26.25
C ASP A 140 22.77 -18.34 26.09
N THR A 141 24.07 -18.14 25.94
CA THR A 141 25.08 -19.17 25.65
C THR A 141 25.37 -20.02 26.89
N ARG A 142 24.33 -20.40 27.65
CA ARG A 142 24.50 -21.12 28.91
C ARG A 142 23.28 -21.97 29.29
N ALA A 143 22.92 -22.89 28.41
CA ALA A 143 22.32 -24.14 28.83
C ALA A 143 22.98 -25.26 28.03
N LEU A 144 23.68 -26.15 28.75
CA LEU A 144 24.25 -27.38 28.23
C LEU A 144 23.11 -28.21 27.64
N TYR A 145 22.89 -28.12 26.33
CA TYR A 145 22.01 -29.03 25.62
C TYR A 145 22.80 -30.32 25.39
N GLU A 146 22.54 -31.33 26.21
CA GLU A 146 23.07 -32.67 26.02
C GLU A 146 22.01 -33.48 25.25
N PRO A 147 22.23 -33.82 23.97
CA PRO A 147 21.29 -34.63 23.21
C PRO A 147 21.28 -36.04 23.77
N LEU A 148 20.17 -36.44 24.38
CA LEU A 148 19.94 -37.83 24.77
C LEU A 148 19.67 -38.65 23.49
N PHE A 149 20.61 -39.52 23.14
CA PHE A 149 20.40 -40.57 22.15
C PHE A 149 19.39 -41.57 22.72
N VAL A 150 18.19 -41.59 22.16
CA VAL A 150 17.25 -42.70 22.36
C VAL A 150 17.55 -43.71 21.26
N ASP A 151 18.35 -44.72 21.59
CA ASP A 151 18.42 -45.93 20.76
C ASP A 151 17.10 -46.69 20.93
N ASN A 152 16.27 -46.66 19.89
CA ASN A 152 15.06 -47.44 19.83
C ASN A 152 15.41 -48.85 19.31
N ILE A 153 15.73 -49.78 20.23
CA ILE A 153 15.81 -51.21 19.93
C ILE A 153 14.65 -51.91 20.64
N GLY A 154 13.72 -52.41 19.84
CA GLY A 154 12.56 -53.19 20.26
C GLY A 154 11.53 -53.29 19.15
#